data_AF-A0A3E2CE94-F1
#
_entry.id   AF-A0A3E2CE94-F1
#
_cell.length_a   1.000
_cell.length_b   1.000
_cell.length_c   1.000
_cell.angle_alpha   90.00
_cell.angle_beta   90.00
_cell.angle_gamma   90.00
#
_symmetry.space_group_name_H-M   'P 1'
#
loop_
_entity.id
_entity.type
_entity.pdbx_description
1 polymer ?
#
loop_
_entity_poly.entity_id
_entity_poly.type
_entity_poly.pdbx_seq_one_letter_code
_entity_poly.pdbx_strand_id
1 'polypeptide(L)'
;RLPVRFNYNNRYFKDTWEGLPTDGYTAWMQRMIDDPRIHVSLGVDFFDESQPFNKRALAEAGVPVVYTGPVDRYFDYALGELKWRTVDFKEVRYEESDHFGCPVMNYSDADVPFTRAIEFKNFNPEREEVGGEASGEADFVPGKSVKAGETVVWQEYSRAATRDDEPYYPVNTDADKALYARYAELAAAEPRTVFGGRLGTYSYYDMHNVIDMALRAYESQVAPLLK
;
A
#
# COMPACT_ATOMS: atom_id res chain seq x y z
N ARG A 1 3.54 -3.33 -27.60
CA ARG A 1 2.24 -3.75 -28.17
C ARG A 1 1.25 -3.86 -27.03
N LEU A 2 0.06 -3.27 -27.15
CA LEU A 2 -0.99 -3.43 -26.14
C LEU A 2 -1.56 -4.87 -26.24
N PRO A 3 -1.70 -5.60 -25.12
CA PRO A 3 -2.21 -6.96 -25.15
C PRO A 3 -3.72 -6.99 -25.42
N VAL A 4 -4.13 -7.74 -26.44
CA VAL A 4 -5.56 -8.00 -26.77
C VAL A 4 -5.82 -9.49 -26.64
N ARG A 5 -6.92 -9.87 -25.98
CA ARG A 5 -7.35 -11.26 -25.83
C ARG A 5 -8.35 -11.61 -26.93
N PHE A 6 -8.11 -12.71 -27.64
CA PHE A 6 -8.99 -13.24 -28.69
C PHE A 6 -9.84 -14.41 -28.17
N ASN A 7 -10.36 -14.28 -26.95
CA ASN A 7 -11.20 -15.25 -26.28
C ASN A 7 -12.14 -14.54 -25.29
N TYR A 8 -13.06 -15.27 -24.65
CA TYR A 8 -14.03 -14.72 -23.70
C TYR A 8 -13.49 -14.58 -22.27
N ASN A 9 -12.19 -14.82 -22.03
CA ASN A 9 -11.63 -14.71 -20.69
C ASN A 9 -11.46 -13.23 -20.29
N ASN A 10 -12.34 -12.77 -19.41
CA ASN A 10 -12.33 -11.43 -18.83
C ASN A 10 -11.73 -11.37 -17.41
N ARG A 11 -11.11 -12.46 -16.89
CA ARG A 11 -10.42 -12.40 -15.60
C ARG A 11 -9.33 -11.33 -15.66
N TYR A 12 -9.38 -10.38 -14.74
CA TYR A 12 -8.46 -9.23 -14.75
C TYR A 12 -7.02 -9.69 -14.56
N PHE A 13 -6.79 -10.52 -13.54
CA PHE A 13 -5.51 -11.17 -13.27
C PHE A 13 -5.39 -12.51 -14.00
N LYS A 14 -4.14 -12.92 -14.25
CA LYS A 14 -3.79 -14.18 -14.91
C LYS A 14 -3.02 -15.14 -13.99
N ASP A 15 -2.81 -14.73 -12.74
CA ASP A 15 -2.02 -15.46 -11.77
C ASP A 15 -2.75 -16.73 -11.32
N THR A 16 -1.96 -17.73 -10.91
CA THR A 16 -2.49 -19.03 -10.48
C THR A 16 -3.34 -18.93 -9.22
N TRP A 17 -2.94 -18.06 -8.29
CA TRP A 17 -3.56 -17.89 -6.98
C TRP A 17 -4.15 -16.48 -6.88
N GLU A 18 -5.43 -16.40 -6.54
CA GLU A 18 -6.17 -15.15 -6.41
C GLU A 18 -7.21 -15.32 -5.30
N GLY A 19 -7.35 -14.30 -4.45
CA GLY A 19 -8.30 -14.30 -3.36
C GLY A 19 -8.15 -13.07 -2.47
N LEU A 20 -9.12 -12.90 -1.58
CA LEU A 20 -9.10 -11.86 -0.54
C LEU A 20 -9.03 -12.52 0.84
N PRO A 21 -8.37 -11.90 1.83
CA PRO A 21 -8.38 -12.42 3.19
C PRO A 21 -9.81 -12.46 3.74
N THR A 22 -10.27 -13.64 4.18
CA THR A 22 -11.65 -13.87 4.65
C THR A 22 -12.07 -12.92 5.77
N ASP A 23 -11.14 -12.54 6.65
CA ASP A 23 -11.38 -11.60 7.77
C ASP A 23 -10.89 -10.18 7.49
N GLY A 24 -10.52 -9.88 6.24
CA GLY A 24 -9.92 -8.61 5.83
C GLY A 24 -8.40 -8.50 6.07
N TYR A 25 -7.79 -7.51 5.43
CA TYR A 25 -6.33 -7.32 5.45
C TYR A 25 -5.78 -7.00 6.84
N THR A 26 -6.50 -6.22 7.67
CA THR A 26 -6.06 -5.89 9.03
C THR A 26 -5.87 -7.14 9.89
N ALA A 27 -6.83 -8.07 9.87
CA ALA A 27 -6.74 -9.32 10.63
C ALA A 27 -5.57 -10.19 10.15
N TRP A 28 -5.30 -10.22 8.84
CA TRP A 28 -4.12 -10.89 8.29
C TRP A 28 -2.81 -10.25 8.80
N MET A 29 -2.69 -8.92 8.72
CA MET A 29 -1.49 -8.22 9.18
C MET A 29 -1.27 -8.36 10.68
N GLN A 30 -2.33 -8.32 11.50
CA GLN A 30 -2.25 -8.56 12.94
C GLN A 30 -1.68 -9.94 13.25
N ARG A 31 -2.13 -10.99 12.55
CA ARG A 31 -1.59 -12.35 12.71
C ARG A 31 -0.13 -12.46 12.29
N MET A 32 0.32 -11.67 11.29
CA MET A 32 1.72 -11.68 10.86
C MET A 32 2.68 -11.12 11.93
N ILE A 33 2.19 -10.22 12.79
CA ILE A 33 3.00 -9.55 13.82
C ILE A 33 2.73 -10.07 15.24
N ASP A 34 1.86 -11.07 15.38
CA ASP A 34 1.47 -11.66 16.67
C ASP A 34 2.54 -12.65 17.17
N ASP A 35 3.71 -12.12 17.53
CA ASP A 35 4.80 -12.86 18.14
C ASP A 35 5.38 -12.03 19.30
N PRO A 36 5.65 -12.62 20.48
CA PRO A 36 6.13 -11.88 21.65
C PRO A 36 7.49 -11.19 21.45
N ARG A 37 8.23 -11.51 20.37
CA ARG A 37 9.49 -10.85 19.99
C ARG A 37 9.28 -9.60 19.14
N ILE A 38 8.07 -9.37 18.64
CA ILE A 38 7.73 -8.25 17.77
C ILE A 38 7.03 -7.17 18.62
N HIS A 39 7.63 -5.99 18.65
CA HIS A 39 7.03 -4.81 19.25
C HIS A 39 6.65 -3.81 18.15
N VAL A 40 5.42 -3.31 18.19
CA VAL A 40 4.91 -2.35 17.21
C VAL A 40 4.57 -1.05 17.91
N SER A 41 5.05 0.05 17.36
CA SER A 41 4.71 1.41 17.79
C SER A 41 4.07 2.15 16.61
N LEU A 42 2.87 2.68 16.82
CA LEU A 42 2.12 3.45 15.83
C LEU A 42 2.19 4.94 16.18
N GLY A 43 2.01 5.81 15.19
CA GLY A 43 2.08 7.26 15.40
C GLY A 43 3.48 7.76 15.73
N VAL A 44 4.51 7.02 15.32
CA VAL A 44 5.93 7.34 15.58
C VAL A 44 6.65 7.53 14.25
N ASP A 45 7.32 8.67 14.07
CA ASP A 45 8.22 8.90 12.94
C ASP A 45 9.62 8.35 13.28
N PHE A 46 10.20 7.60 12.35
CA PHE A 46 11.57 7.07 12.46
C PHE A 46 12.64 8.17 12.56
N PHE A 47 12.36 9.35 12.01
CA PHE A 47 13.26 10.50 12.04
C PHE A 47 13.04 11.42 13.26
N ASP A 48 12.02 11.17 14.08
CA ASP A 48 11.81 11.91 15.33
C ASP A 48 12.89 11.50 16.35
N GLU A 49 13.79 12.42 16.69
CA GLU A 49 14.89 12.14 17.61
C GLU A 49 14.46 12.06 19.09
N SER A 50 13.21 12.38 19.41
CA SER A 50 12.69 12.31 20.79
C SER A 50 12.41 10.89 21.28
N GLN A 51 12.24 9.93 20.37
CA GLN A 51 11.99 8.52 20.67
C GLN A 51 13.25 7.65 20.52
N PRO A 52 13.40 6.54 21.26
CA PRO A 52 14.68 5.82 21.42
C PRO A 52 15.12 4.97 20.21
N PHE A 53 14.21 4.65 19.29
CA PHE A 53 14.44 3.82 18.11
C PHE A 53 14.51 4.65 16.81
N ASN A 54 15.00 5.89 16.90
CA ASN A 54 15.17 6.77 15.75
C ASN A 54 16.42 6.43 14.93
N LYS A 55 16.51 6.98 13.71
CA LYS A 55 17.64 6.75 12.78
C LYS A 55 19.01 6.91 13.44
N ARG A 56 19.24 8.02 14.15
CA ARG A 56 20.54 8.31 14.78
C ARG A 56 20.84 7.32 15.90
N ALA A 57 19.88 7.11 16.80
CA ALA A 57 20.07 6.23 17.96
C ALA A 57 20.38 4.78 17.54
N LEU A 58 19.67 4.25 16.53
CA LEU A 58 19.92 2.89 16.04
C LEU A 58 21.28 2.78 15.32
N ALA A 59 21.67 3.80 14.56
CA ALA A 59 22.97 3.84 13.90
C ALA A 59 24.13 3.85 14.92
N GLU A 60 24.04 4.70 15.96
CA GLU A 60 25.00 4.77 17.06
C GLU A 60 25.10 3.45 17.84
N ALA A 61 23.97 2.77 18.03
CA ALA A 61 23.89 1.47 18.68
C ALA A 61 24.33 0.29 17.79
N GLY A 62 24.60 0.52 16.49
CA GLY A 62 24.94 -0.53 15.54
C GLY A 62 23.80 -1.54 15.31
N VAL A 63 22.55 -1.14 15.50
CA VAL A 63 21.39 -2.01 15.29
C VAL A 63 21.07 -2.06 13.80
N PRO A 64 21.00 -3.24 13.16
CA PRO A 64 20.57 -3.34 11.76
C PRO A 64 19.16 -2.78 11.56
N VAL A 65 18.97 -2.01 10.50
CA VAL A 65 17.69 -1.39 10.16
C VAL A 65 17.19 -1.92 8.83
N VAL A 66 15.91 -2.31 8.78
CA VAL A 66 15.19 -2.47 7.51
C VAL A 66 14.33 -1.24 7.30
N TYR A 67 14.68 -0.40 6.33
CA TYR A 67 13.98 0.84 6.03
C TYR A 67 13.10 0.68 4.78
N THR A 68 11.80 0.93 4.94
CA THR A 68 10.80 0.79 3.87
C THR A 68 10.10 2.09 3.50
N GLY A 69 10.52 3.22 4.10
CA GLY A 69 10.05 4.56 3.76
C GLY A 69 10.73 5.15 2.52
N PRO A 70 10.42 6.40 2.13
CA PRO A 70 10.99 7.03 0.95
C PRO A 70 12.51 7.19 1.03
N VAL A 71 13.24 6.65 0.05
CA VAL A 71 14.71 6.66 0.05
C VAL A 71 15.29 8.07 -0.02
N ASP A 72 14.65 8.97 -0.75
CA ASP A 72 15.04 10.37 -0.84
C ASP A 72 14.87 11.10 0.51
N ARG A 73 13.76 10.86 1.22
CA ARG A 73 13.54 11.37 2.59
C ARG A 73 14.63 10.88 3.56
N TYR A 74 15.05 9.62 3.45
CA TYR A 74 16.10 9.05 4.31
C TYR A 74 17.41 9.84 4.25
N PHE A 75 17.75 10.35 3.06
CA PHE A 75 18.93 11.18 2.81
C PHE A 75 18.59 12.67 2.76
N ASP A 76 17.55 13.10 3.47
CA ASP A 76 17.10 14.50 3.59
C ASP A 76 16.98 15.23 2.24
N TYR A 77 16.57 14.51 1.20
CA TYR A 77 16.41 15.01 -0.16
C TYR A 77 17.69 15.62 -0.76
N ALA A 78 18.87 15.18 -0.29
CA ALA A 78 20.17 15.77 -0.65
C ALA A 78 20.48 15.78 -2.16
N LEU A 79 19.86 14.90 -2.96
CA LEU A 79 20.04 14.83 -4.41
C LEU A 79 18.84 15.38 -5.20
N GLY A 80 17.77 15.79 -4.51
CA GLY A 80 16.49 16.19 -5.07
C GLY A 80 15.34 15.24 -4.71
N GLU A 81 14.11 15.60 -5.07
CA GLU A 81 12.92 14.83 -4.72
C GLU A 81 12.55 13.83 -5.83
N LEU A 82 12.27 12.58 -5.45
CA LEU A 82 11.71 11.60 -6.36
C LEU A 82 10.22 11.87 -6.56
N LYS A 83 9.79 11.85 -7.82
CA LYS A 83 8.40 12.20 -8.15
C LYS A 83 7.46 11.02 -7.97
N TRP A 84 6.33 11.29 -7.33
CA TRP A 84 5.27 10.31 -7.13
C TRP A 84 3.93 10.84 -7.65
N ARG A 85 3.05 9.92 -8.02
CA ARG A 85 1.62 10.16 -8.09
C ARG A 85 0.97 9.73 -6.79
N THR A 86 -0.07 10.46 -6.42
CA THR A 86 -0.98 10.11 -5.34
C THR A 86 -2.40 9.91 -5.88
N VAL A 87 -3.28 9.45 -5.01
CA VAL A 87 -4.70 9.29 -5.28
C VAL A 87 -5.51 9.88 -4.13
N ASP A 88 -6.52 10.68 -4.48
CA ASP A 88 -7.53 11.14 -3.54
C ASP A 88 -8.78 10.26 -3.71
N PHE A 89 -9.41 9.94 -2.59
CA PHE A 89 -10.64 9.18 -2.60
C PHE A 89 -11.81 10.03 -2.11
N LYS A 90 -12.89 10.01 -2.88
CA LYS A 90 -14.16 10.64 -2.50
C LYS A 90 -15.20 9.57 -2.26
N GLU A 91 -15.71 9.50 -1.02
CA GLU A 91 -16.85 8.67 -0.67
C GLU A 91 -18.14 9.29 -1.23
N VAL A 92 -18.99 8.44 -1.83
CA VAL A 92 -20.34 8.76 -2.28
C VAL A 92 -21.28 7.67 -1.76
N ARG A 93 -22.41 8.08 -1.18
CA ARG A 93 -23.44 7.17 -0.67
C ARG A 93 -24.68 7.24 -1.55
N TYR A 94 -25.28 6.09 -1.81
CA TYR A 94 -26.52 5.99 -2.58
C TYR A 94 -27.61 5.30 -1.74
N GLU A 95 -28.84 5.76 -1.89
CA GLU A 95 -30.05 5.13 -1.31
C GLU A 95 -30.55 3.99 -2.21
N GLU A 96 -29.63 3.09 -2.56
CA GLU A 96 -29.92 1.83 -3.24
C GLU A 96 -28.97 0.74 -2.75
N SER A 97 -29.38 -0.52 -2.85
CA SER A 97 -28.58 -1.64 -2.35
C SER A 97 -27.34 -1.92 -3.20
N ASP A 98 -27.36 -1.56 -4.50
CA ASP A 98 -26.29 -1.88 -5.46
C ASP A 98 -26.23 -0.90 -6.61
N HIS A 99 -25.08 -0.21 -6.74
CA HIS A 99 -24.93 0.88 -7.70
C HIS A 99 -24.27 0.42 -9.01
N PHE A 100 -23.25 -0.46 -8.93
CA PHE A 100 -22.53 -0.93 -10.12
C PHE A 100 -22.74 -2.41 -10.42
N GLY A 101 -23.15 -3.23 -9.46
CA GLY A 101 -23.20 -4.69 -9.63
C GLY A 101 -21.83 -5.33 -9.89
N CYS A 102 -20.74 -4.60 -9.60
CA CYS A 102 -19.37 -5.09 -9.70
C CYS A 102 -18.45 -4.35 -8.71
N PRO A 103 -17.27 -4.89 -8.36
CA PRO A 103 -16.39 -4.26 -7.38
C PRO A 103 -15.73 -2.97 -7.86
N VAL A 104 -15.40 -2.88 -9.16
CA VAL A 104 -14.66 -1.75 -9.73
C VAL A 104 -15.21 -1.44 -11.12
N MET A 105 -15.62 -0.20 -11.32
CA MET A 105 -16.00 0.36 -12.62
C MET A 105 -14.95 1.38 -13.06
N ASN A 106 -14.32 1.14 -14.21
CA ASN A 106 -13.35 2.09 -14.79
C ASN A 106 -14.06 3.10 -15.69
N TYR A 107 -13.59 4.34 -15.68
CA TYR A 107 -14.09 5.42 -16.55
C TYR A 107 -12.93 5.89 -17.44
N SER A 108 -13.08 5.67 -18.74
CA SER A 108 -12.04 6.00 -19.74
C SER A 108 -12.30 7.29 -20.49
N ASP A 109 -13.50 7.87 -20.32
CA ASP A 109 -13.91 9.11 -20.97
C ASP A 109 -13.22 10.31 -20.30
N ALA A 110 -12.69 11.23 -21.12
CA ALA A 110 -11.84 12.31 -20.66
C ALA A 110 -12.59 13.40 -19.86
N ASP A 111 -13.91 13.46 -19.97
CA ASP A 111 -14.79 14.38 -19.24
C ASP A 111 -15.19 13.83 -17.85
N VAL A 112 -14.87 12.58 -17.54
CA VAL A 112 -15.03 12.01 -16.20
C VAL A 112 -13.80 12.34 -15.35
N PRO A 113 -13.94 13.04 -14.21
CA PRO A 113 -12.78 13.58 -13.48
C PRO A 113 -12.05 12.54 -12.61
N PHE A 114 -12.61 11.34 -12.42
CA PHE A 114 -12.02 10.23 -11.67
C PHE A 114 -11.73 9.05 -12.59
N THR A 115 -10.76 8.23 -12.20
CA THR A 115 -10.25 7.13 -13.04
C THR A 115 -11.10 5.86 -12.94
N ARG A 116 -11.63 5.60 -11.74
CA ARG A 116 -12.48 4.46 -11.43
C ARG A 116 -13.30 4.73 -10.17
N ALA A 117 -14.36 3.96 -10.02
CA ALA A 117 -15.19 3.94 -8.84
C ALA A 117 -15.23 2.52 -8.25
N ILE A 118 -15.18 2.43 -6.93
CA ILE A 118 -15.01 1.18 -6.19
C ILE A 118 -16.20 0.98 -5.27
N GLU A 119 -16.92 -0.14 -5.42
CA GLU A 119 -18.02 -0.52 -4.56
C GLU A 119 -17.59 -1.72 -3.69
N PHE A 120 -17.10 -1.41 -2.49
CA PHE A 120 -16.31 -2.36 -1.71
C PHE A 120 -17.05 -3.63 -1.27
N LYS A 121 -18.37 -3.56 -1.10
CA LYS A 121 -19.17 -4.72 -0.67
C LYS A 121 -19.03 -5.89 -1.66
N ASN A 122 -18.91 -5.59 -2.96
CA ASN A 122 -18.86 -6.57 -4.05
C ASN A 122 -17.54 -7.37 -4.06
N PHE A 123 -16.53 -6.96 -3.29
CA PHE A 123 -15.33 -7.77 -3.06
C PHE A 123 -15.56 -8.94 -2.11
N ASN A 124 -16.54 -8.85 -1.21
CA ASN A 124 -16.80 -9.86 -0.19
C ASN A 124 -18.29 -10.28 -0.24
N PRO A 125 -18.78 -10.82 -1.37
CA PRO A 125 -20.19 -11.18 -1.54
C PRO A 125 -20.65 -12.24 -0.54
N GLU A 126 -19.73 -13.04 0.03
CA GLU A 126 -20.03 -14.00 1.10
C GLU A 126 -20.54 -13.35 2.39
N ARG A 127 -20.43 -12.02 2.51
CA ARG A 127 -20.88 -11.24 3.67
C ARG A 127 -22.26 -10.60 3.48
N GLU A 128 -22.89 -10.76 2.31
CA GLU A 128 -24.21 -10.17 2.03
C GLU A 128 -25.33 -10.73 2.92
N GLU A 129 -25.26 -12.00 3.35
CA GLU A 129 -26.33 -12.69 4.08
C GLU A 129 -26.31 -12.49 5.62
N VAL A 130 -25.35 -11.75 6.19
CA VAL A 130 -25.30 -11.47 7.64
C VAL A 130 -26.27 -10.32 8.00
N GLY A 131 -27.54 -10.49 7.62
CA GLY A 131 -28.67 -9.61 7.86
C GLY A 131 -29.35 -9.83 9.23
N GLY A 132 -28.58 -10.01 10.30
CA GLY A 132 -29.09 -9.95 11.68
C GLY A 132 -29.30 -8.51 12.13
N GLU A 133 -30.31 -8.26 12.96
CA GLU A 133 -30.70 -6.94 13.50
C GLU A 133 -29.49 -6.10 13.94
N ALA A 134 -29.50 -4.80 13.63
CA ALA A 134 -28.51 -3.87 14.13
C ALA A 134 -28.65 -3.77 15.65
N SER A 135 -27.77 -4.44 16.40
CA SER A 135 -27.57 -4.16 17.82
C SER A 135 -27.05 -2.74 17.91
N GLY A 136 -27.94 -1.82 18.32
CA GLY A 136 -27.63 -0.41 18.44
C GLY A 136 -26.56 -0.18 19.49
N GLU A 137 -25.31 -0.10 19.04
CA GLU A 137 -24.21 0.64 19.65
C GLU A 137 -23.07 0.69 18.63
N ALA A 138 -22.46 1.86 18.51
CA ALA A 138 -21.50 2.19 17.47
C ALA A 138 -20.17 1.47 17.72
N ASP A 139 -19.97 0.31 17.10
CA ASP A 139 -18.66 -0.30 16.89
C ASP A 139 -18.66 -1.03 15.55
N PHE A 140 -17.56 -0.86 14.80
CA PHE A 140 -17.34 -1.43 13.47
C PHE A 140 -17.66 -2.95 13.45
N VAL A 141 -18.74 -3.34 12.77
CA VAL A 141 -19.03 -4.75 12.47
C VAL A 141 -18.47 -5.06 11.07
N PRO A 142 -17.49 -5.97 10.94
CA PRO A 142 -17.02 -6.41 9.63
C PRO A 142 -18.19 -6.96 8.81
N GLY A 143 -18.55 -6.26 7.73
CA GLY A 143 -19.67 -6.63 6.85
C GLY A 143 -20.83 -5.64 6.79
N LYS A 144 -20.91 -4.64 7.68
CA LYS A 144 -21.92 -3.56 7.58
C LYS A 144 -21.29 -2.17 7.63
N SER A 145 -20.82 -1.69 6.47
CA SER A 145 -20.42 -0.28 6.28
C SER A 145 -21.58 0.63 5.83
N VAL A 146 -22.77 0.04 5.63
CA VAL A 146 -23.95 0.72 5.10
C VAL A 146 -25.24 0.12 5.63
N LYS A 147 -26.28 0.94 5.74
CA LYS A 147 -27.61 0.46 6.15
C LYS A 147 -28.22 -0.40 5.05
N ALA A 148 -29.22 -1.21 5.41
CA ALA A 148 -30.00 -1.95 4.42
C ALA A 148 -30.64 -0.96 3.41
N GLY A 149 -30.50 -1.25 2.12
CA GLY A 149 -30.97 -0.37 1.05
C GLY A 149 -30.03 0.81 0.74
N GLU A 150 -28.83 0.84 1.30
CA GLU A 150 -27.78 1.81 0.96
C GLU A 150 -26.52 1.11 0.45
N THR A 151 -25.70 1.82 -0.33
CA THR A 151 -24.36 1.39 -0.73
C THR A 151 -23.35 2.53 -0.69
N VAL A 152 -22.05 2.19 -0.59
CA VAL A 152 -20.94 3.14 -0.57
C VAL A 152 -20.02 2.90 -1.76
N VAL A 153 -19.75 3.98 -2.48
CA VAL A 153 -18.83 4.02 -3.61
C VAL A 153 -17.69 4.98 -3.33
N TRP A 154 -16.48 4.58 -3.68
CA TRP A 154 -15.27 5.39 -3.57
C TRP A 154 -14.78 5.76 -4.97
N GLN A 155 -14.79 7.04 -5.30
CA GLN A 155 -14.24 7.57 -6.55
C GLN A 155 -12.75 7.88 -6.37
N GLU A 156 -11.90 7.37 -7.27
CA GLU A 156 -10.45 7.55 -7.23
C GLU A 156 -9.96 8.62 -8.22
N TYR A 157 -9.42 9.71 -7.69
CA TYR A 157 -8.85 10.82 -8.45
C TYR A 157 -7.34 10.74 -8.39
N SER A 158 -6.64 10.89 -9.52
CA SER A 158 -5.19 10.87 -9.52
C SER A 158 -4.57 12.24 -9.83
N ARG A 159 -3.48 12.55 -9.14
CA ARG A 159 -2.70 13.77 -9.31
C ARG A 159 -1.23 13.55 -8.97
N ALA A 160 -0.41 14.55 -9.23
CA ALA A 160 0.95 14.60 -8.71
C ALA A 160 0.92 14.69 -7.16
N ALA A 161 1.81 13.94 -6.52
CA ALA A 161 2.01 14.02 -5.08
C ALA A 161 2.88 15.23 -4.73
N THR A 162 2.53 15.91 -3.64
CA THR A 162 3.39 16.84 -2.90
C THR A 162 4.06 16.10 -1.74
N ARG A 163 4.87 16.81 -0.95
CA ARG A 163 5.54 16.22 0.22
C ARG A 163 4.58 15.82 1.34
N ASP A 164 3.43 16.48 1.41
CA ASP A 164 2.41 16.21 2.44
C ASP A 164 1.45 15.08 2.04
N ASP A 165 1.63 14.53 0.83
CA ASP A 165 0.78 13.48 0.29
C ASP A 165 1.40 12.10 0.43
N GLU A 166 0.55 11.09 0.54
CA GLU A 166 0.99 9.70 0.52
C GLU A 166 1.51 9.31 -0.89
N PRO A 167 2.75 8.81 -1.02
CA PRO A 167 3.31 8.39 -2.31
C PRO A 167 2.76 7.01 -2.74
N TYR A 168 1.92 6.98 -3.78
CA TYR A 168 1.31 5.74 -4.27
C TYR A 168 2.06 5.09 -5.44
N TYR A 169 2.36 5.85 -6.49
CA TYR A 169 2.96 5.31 -7.72
C TYR A 169 4.19 6.13 -8.14
N PRO A 170 5.37 5.52 -8.36
CA PRO A 170 6.53 6.24 -8.86
C PRO A 170 6.24 6.72 -10.30
N VAL A 171 6.60 7.97 -10.61
CA VAL A 171 6.38 8.54 -11.95
C VAL A 171 7.31 7.93 -12.99
N ASN A 172 8.54 7.57 -12.59
CA ASN A 172 9.49 6.81 -13.43
C ASN A 172 9.82 7.45 -14.78
N THR A 173 9.95 8.78 -14.84
CA THR A 173 10.59 9.43 -16.00
C THR A 173 12.07 9.05 -16.06
N ASP A 174 12.74 9.27 -17.20
CA ASP A 174 14.18 8.98 -17.32
C ASP A 174 15.03 9.82 -16.36
N ALA A 175 14.58 11.05 -16.05
CA ALA A 175 15.19 11.88 -15.03
C ALA A 175 15.00 11.29 -13.61
N ASP A 176 13.81 10.77 -13.30
CA ASP A 176 13.54 10.14 -12.00
C ASP A 176 14.37 8.85 -11.83
N LYS A 177 14.51 8.03 -12.88
CA LYS A 177 15.36 6.84 -12.86
C LYS A 177 16.82 7.18 -12.61
N ALA A 178 17.33 8.21 -13.29
CA ALA A 178 18.69 8.68 -13.10
C ALA A 178 18.93 9.23 -11.69
N LEU A 179 17.95 9.95 -11.13
CA LEU A 179 17.99 10.41 -9.74
C LEU A 179 17.97 9.24 -8.75
N TYR A 180 17.05 8.29 -8.93
CA TYR A 180 16.95 7.11 -8.06
C TYR A 180 18.23 6.27 -8.10
N ALA A 181 18.88 6.11 -9.26
CA ALA A 181 20.14 5.38 -9.37
C ALA A 181 21.21 5.95 -8.41
N ARG A 182 21.29 7.28 -8.29
CA ARG A 182 22.22 7.94 -7.36
C ARG A 182 21.80 7.75 -5.90
N TYR A 183 20.50 7.71 -5.61
CA TYR A 183 20.02 7.35 -4.27
C TYR A 183 20.29 5.89 -3.92
N ALA A 184 20.19 4.98 -4.89
CA ALA A 184 20.50 3.58 -4.71
C ALA A 184 21.99 3.37 -4.38
N GLU A 185 22.90 4.19 -4.96
CA GLU A 185 24.32 4.20 -4.58
C GLU A 185 24.51 4.64 -3.11
N LEU A 186 23.81 5.68 -2.65
CA LEU A 186 23.85 6.11 -1.24
C LEU A 186 23.28 5.02 -0.32
N ALA A 187 22.15 4.43 -0.69
CA ALA A 187 21.51 3.35 0.06
C ALA A 187 22.42 2.12 0.20
N ALA A 188 23.15 1.76 -0.86
CA ALA A 188 24.11 0.65 -0.83
C ALA A 188 25.35 0.94 0.04
N ALA A 189 25.71 2.22 0.22
CA ALA A 189 26.82 2.64 1.06
C ALA A 189 26.41 2.84 2.54
N GLU A 190 25.11 2.85 2.85
CA GLU A 190 24.60 3.08 4.20
C GLU A 190 24.85 1.83 5.09
N PRO A 191 25.69 1.94 6.13
CA PRO A 191 26.07 0.79 6.93
C PRO A 191 24.88 0.20 7.68
N ARG A 192 24.78 -1.14 7.67
CA ARG A 192 23.79 -1.92 8.42
C ARG A 192 22.33 -1.52 8.17
N THR A 193 22.03 -0.81 7.08
CA THR A 193 20.67 -0.47 6.67
C THR A 193 20.33 -1.19 5.37
N VAL A 194 19.20 -1.89 5.36
CA VAL A 194 18.64 -2.56 4.18
C VAL A 194 17.43 -1.78 3.72
N PHE A 195 17.48 -1.26 2.50
CA PHE A 195 16.36 -0.53 1.89
C PHE A 195 15.46 -1.50 1.14
N GLY A 196 14.15 -1.42 1.38
CA GLY A 196 13.19 -2.35 0.82
C GLY A 196 11.81 -1.74 0.54
N GLY A 197 10.93 -2.56 -0.03
CA GLY A 197 9.57 -2.16 -0.34
C GLY A 197 9.46 -1.11 -1.45
N ARG A 198 8.23 -0.65 -1.69
CA ARG A 198 7.88 0.30 -2.76
C ARG A 198 8.67 1.60 -2.65
N LEU A 199 8.69 2.21 -1.46
CA LEU A 199 9.23 3.56 -1.25
C LEU A 199 10.77 3.54 -1.14
N GLY A 200 11.32 2.57 -0.42
CA GLY A 200 12.77 2.44 -0.25
C GLY A 200 13.50 2.06 -1.54
N THR A 201 12.79 1.49 -2.52
CA THR A 201 13.36 1.09 -3.82
C THR A 201 12.76 1.80 -5.03
N TYR A 202 11.96 2.85 -4.80
CA TYR A 202 11.30 3.66 -5.83
C TYR A 202 10.67 2.83 -6.97
N SER A 203 9.93 1.78 -6.62
CA SER A 203 9.46 0.78 -7.58
C SER A 203 8.04 0.34 -7.25
N TYR A 204 7.20 0.21 -8.28
CA TYR A 204 5.82 -0.25 -8.10
C TYR A 204 5.76 -1.78 -8.06
N TYR A 205 5.19 -2.32 -6.98
CA TYR A 205 5.07 -3.75 -6.76
C TYR A 205 3.66 -4.10 -6.28
N ASP A 206 3.16 -5.23 -6.75
CA ASP A 206 2.02 -5.91 -6.14
C ASP A 206 2.44 -6.57 -4.80
N MET A 207 1.45 -6.86 -3.94
CA MET A 207 1.69 -7.42 -2.60
C MET A 207 2.58 -8.68 -2.60
N HIS A 208 2.32 -9.63 -3.51
CA HIS A 208 3.09 -10.88 -3.57
C HIS A 208 4.55 -10.65 -4.00
N ASN A 209 4.80 -9.66 -4.86
CA ASN A 209 6.15 -9.27 -5.25
C ASN A 209 6.91 -8.66 -4.06
N VAL A 210 6.26 -7.81 -3.27
CA VAL A 210 6.87 -7.24 -2.05
C VAL A 210 7.18 -8.33 -1.03
N ILE A 211 6.30 -9.33 -0.85
CA ILE A 211 6.53 -10.45 0.05
C ILE A 211 7.74 -11.28 -0.41
N ASP A 212 7.81 -11.66 -1.68
CA ASP A 212 8.96 -12.40 -2.24
C ASP A 212 10.27 -11.60 -2.07
N MET A 213 10.23 -10.30 -2.38
CA MET A 213 11.39 -9.43 -2.16
C MET A 213 11.83 -9.37 -0.70
N ALA A 214 10.89 -9.27 0.24
CA ALA A 214 11.20 -9.23 1.67
C ALA A 214 11.85 -10.54 2.14
N LEU A 215 11.33 -11.70 1.71
CA LEU A 215 11.90 -13.01 2.03
C LEU A 215 13.33 -13.16 1.47
N ARG A 216 13.56 -12.73 0.22
CA ARG A 216 14.89 -12.75 -0.39
C ARG A 216 15.86 -11.77 0.28
N ALA A 217 15.38 -10.57 0.61
CA ALA A 217 16.18 -9.56 1.31
C ALA A 217 16.56 -10.04 2.72
N TYR A 218 15.66 -10.75 3.41
CA TYR A 218 15.98 -11.38 4.69
C TYR A 218 17.18 -12.32 4.56
N GLU A 219 17.12 -13.29 3.64
CA GLU A 219 18.18 -14.29 3.48
C GLU A 219 19.51 -13.67 3.03
N SER A 220 19.46 -12.74 2.07
CA SER A 220 20.67 -12.23 1.39
C SER A 220 21.29 -11.01 2.05
N GLN A 221 20.52 -10.20 2.79
CA GLN A 221 20.96 -8.90 3.30
C GLN A 221 20.75 -8.74 4.81
N VAL A 222 19.60 -9.15 5.36
CA VAL A 222 19.30 -8.94 6.79
C VAL A 222 19.98 -9.99 7.67
N ALA A 223 19.78 -11.28 7.40
CA ALA A 223 20.33 -12.37 8.20
C ALA A 223 21.87 -12.33 8.35
N PRO A 224 22.65 -11.92 7.33
CA PRO A 224 24.08 -11.69 7.49
C PRO A 224 24.46 -10.59 8.50
N LEU A 225 23.60 -9.58 8.73
CA LEU A 225 23.86 -8.48 9.67
C LEU A 225 23.57 -8.85 11.14
N LEU A 226 22.89 -9.97 11.36
CA LEU A 226 22.51 -10.47 12.69
C LEU A 226 23.54 -11.45 13.29
N LYS A 227 24.59 -11.80 12.53
CA LYS A 227 25.69 -12.67 12.96
C LYS A 227 26.86 -11.83 13.47
#